data_AF-A0A7J3WMA7-F1
#
_entry.id   AF-A0A7J3WMA7-F1
#
_cell.length_a   1.000
_cell.length_b   1.000
_cell.length_c   1.000
_cell.angle_alpha   90.00
_cell.angle_beta   90.00
_cell.angle_gamma   90.00
#
_symmetry.space_group_name_H-M   'P 1'
#
loop_
_entity.id
_entity.type
_entity.pdbx_description
1 polymer ?
#
loop_
_entity_poly.entity_id
_entity_poly.type
_entity_poly.pdbx_seq_one_letter_code
_entity_poly.pdbx_strand_id
1 'polypeptide(L)'
;MKRILCLCICMMAMAAPHAVALEAEPEESIVVINEVMINPDAVSDSRGEWIELYNSSSNPVSLLGWTVTDGKRDMFIIDEDIVIPPDGYVVLARCSDPLRNGGVHVDFEYSGMYLANGGDAILIFDKMGAVQDALFYSEERGFTIPCGASHEVKDPFKTNTPSSQWAPSTSVFGDGDLGTPGTCNSWYVPPNPVQRPPRGALFFLFKKGILPVDGFLE
;
A
#
# COMPACT_ATOMS: atom_id res chain seq x y z
N MET A 1 82.43 18.94 -18.87
CA MET A 1 81.25 18.88 -17.98
C MET A 1 80.04 18.51 -18.82
N LYS A 2 79.61 17.24 -18.82
CA LYS A 2 78.37 16.77 -19.46
C LYS A 2 77.58 16.05 -18.37
N ARG A 3 76.48 16.64 -17.92
CA ARG A 3 75.59 16.06 -16.91
C ARG A 3 74.59 15.16 -17.64
N ILE A 4 74.58 13.88 -17.27
CA ILE A 4 73.62 12.88 -17.72
C ILE A 4 72.28 13.19 -17.07
N LEU A 5 71.26 13.42 -17.90
CA LEU A 5 69.89 13.69 -17.48
C LEU A 5 69.22 12.34 -17.18
N CYS A 6 68.83 12.12 -15.93
CA CYS A 6 68.06 10.96 -15.49
C CYS A 6 66.59 11.16 -15.90
N LEU A 7 66.13 10.38 -16.87
CA LEU A 7 64.75 10.40 -17.34
C LEU A 7 63.89 9.59 -16.35
N CYS A 8 63.25 10.27 -15.40
CA CYS A 8 62.19 9.68 -14.59
C CYS A 8 60.91 9.60 -15.43
N ILE A 9 60.58 8.41 -15.91
CA ILE A 9 59.27 8.12 -16.51
C ILE A 9 58.24 8.11 -15.37
N CYS A 10 57.50 9.21 -15.25
CA CYS A 10 56.33 9.29 -14.39
C CYS A 10 55.18 8.53 -15.07
N MET A 11 54.89 7.31 -14.61
CA MET A 11 53.65 6.63 -14.95
C MET A 11 52.49 7.45 -14.39
N MET A 12 51.83 8.22 -15.26
CA MET A 12 50.50 8.75 -14.96
C MET A 12 49.54 7.57 -14.90
N ALA A 13 49.14 7.18 -13.70
CA ALA A 13 47.99 6.31 -13.52
C ALA A 13 46.76 7.05 -14.05
N MET A 14 46.26 6.63 -15.21
CA MET A 14 44.97 7.08 -15.72
C MET A 14 43.90 6.54 -14.78
N ALA A 15 43.27 7.43 -14.00
CA ALA A 15 42.08 7.08 -13.25
C ALA A 15 41.01 6.61 -14.25
N ALA A 16 40.51 5.39 -14.07
CA ALA A 16 39.37 4.91 -14.83
C ALA A 16 38.20 5.90 -14.65
N PRO A 17 37.42 6.21 -15.70
CA PRO A 17 36.21 6.98 -15.52
C PRO A 17 35.34 6.24 -14.50
N HIS A 18 35.01 6.92 -13.41
CA HIS A 18 34.07 6.41 -12.44
C HIS A 18 32.75 6.25 -13.20
N ALA A 19 32.38 5.01 -13.49
CA ALA A 19 31.02 4.71 -13.90
C ALA A 19 30.13 5.25 -12.79
N VAL A 20 29.39 6.31 -13.08
CA VAL A 20 28.28 6.74 -12.24
C VAL A 20 27.25 5.64 -12.38
N ALA A 21 27.25 4.71 -11.42
CA ALA A 21 26.12 3.83 -11.23
C ALA A 21 24.95 4.74 -10.87
N LEU A 22 24.02 4.89 -11.80
CA LEU A 22 22.71 5.48 -11.52
C LEU A 22 21.99 4.43 -10.69
N GLU A 23 22.16 4.46 -9.37
CA GLU A 23 21.38 3.63 -8.47
C GLU A 23 19.95 4.18 -8.51
N ALA A 24 19.03 3.40 -9.08
CA ALA A 24 17.61 3.71 -9.03
C ALA A 24 17.14 3.52 -7.58
N GLU A 25 16.66 4.61 -6.98
CA GLU A 25 16.07 4.67 -5.64
C GLU A 25 14.82 3.78 -5.54
N PRO A 26 14.43 3.30 -4.34
CA PRO A 26 13.16 2.63 -4.16
C PRO A 26 12.08 3.67 -4.39
N GLU A 27 11.19 3.31 -5.25
CA GLU A 27 10.20 4.18 -5.74
C GLU A 27 8.84 3.76 -5.11
N GLU A 28 7.96 4.73 -4.88
CA GLU A 28 6.88 4.70 -3.90
C GLU A 28 5.54 4.21 -4.47
N SER A 29 4.73 3.48 -3.68
CA SER A 29 3.37 3.07 -4.06
C SER A 29 2.47 4.29 -4.29
N ILE A 30 1.88 4.40 -5.48
CA ILE A 30 1.02 5.53 -5.92
C ILE A 30 -0.33 5.52 -5.21
N VAL A 31 -0.89 4.34 -5.03
CA VAL A 31 -2.12 4.10 -4.29
C VAL A 31 -1.84 3.01 -3.26
N VAL A 32 -2.20 3.27 -2.01
CA VAL A 32 -1.94 2.39 -0.87
C VAL A 32 -3.23 1.99 -0.18
N ILE A 33 -3.23 0.81 0.44
CA ILE A 33 -4.27 0.40 1.38
C ILE A 33 -4.07 1.24 2.64
N ASN A 34 -4.99 2.16 2.91
CA ASN A 34 -4.82 3.18 3.94
C ASN A 34 -5.52 2.82 5.25
N GLU A 35 -6.70 2.21 5.15
CA GLU A 35 -7.52 1.85 6.29
C GLU A 35 -8.39 0.63 5.95
N VAL A 36 -8.62 -0.26 6.90
CA VAL A 36 -9.45 -1.47 6.71
C VAL A 36 -10.36 -1.72 7.90
N MET A 37 -11.65 -1.86 7.67
CA MET A 37 -12.59 -2.39 8.66
C MET A 37 -12.84 -3.87 8.38
N ILE A 38 -12.31 -4.72 9.25
CA ILE A 38 -12.39 -6.18 9.12
C ILE A 38 -13.52 -6.74 9.97
N ASN A 39 -13.68 -6.25 11.20
CA ASN A 39 -14.60 -6.82 12.20
C ASN A 39 -15.52 -5.73 12.80
N PRO A 40 -16.48 -5.21 12.04
CA PRO A 40 -17.44 -4.20 12.52
C PRO A 40 -18.28 -4.71 13.70
N ASP A 41 -18.66 -3.84 14.64
CA ASP A 41 -19.53 -4.19 15.78
C ASP A 41 -20.95 -3.64 15.58
N ALA A 42 -21.06 -2.43 15.01
CA ALA A 42 -22.35 -1.79 14.76
C ALA A 42 -23.26 -2.55 13.78
N VAL A 43 -22.65 -3.28 12.83
CA VAL A 43 -23.35 -4.11 11.83
C VAL A 43 -22.55 -5.37 11.55
N SER A 44 -23.16 -6.38 10.90
CA SER A 44 -22.45 -7.61 10.53
C SER A 44 -21.35 -7.36 9.49
N ASP A 45 -20.31 -8.20 9.50
CA ASP A 45 -19.23 -8.27 8.50
C ASP A 45 -19.75 -8.25 7.06
N SER A 46 -20.88 -8.93 6.79
CA SER A 46 -21.52 -8.96 5.47
C SER A 46 -21.96 -7.61 4.91
N ARG A 47 -21.92 -6.55 5.73
CA ARG A 47 -22.32 -5.18 5.37
C ARG A 47 -21.30 -4.13 5.79
N GLY A 48 -20.62 -4.32 6.92
CA GLY A 48 -19.73 -3.31 7.51
C GLY A 48 -18.25 -3.47 7.18
N GLU A 49 -17.85 -4.51 6.45
CA GLU A 49 -16.47 -4.61 5.96
C GLU A 49 -16.21 -3.61 4.84
N TRP A 50 -15.06 -2.94 4.91
CA TRP A 50 -14.60 -2.02 3.89
C TRP A 50 -13.07 -1.87 3.86
N ILE A 51 -12.59 -1.40 2.72
CA ILE A 51 -11.19 -1.14 2.41
C ILE A 51 -11.10 0.29 1.89
N GLU A 52 -10.24 1.10 2.48
CA GLU A 52 -9.95 2.44 2.01
C GLU A 52 -8.62 2.49 1.27
N LEU A 53 -8.62 3.15 0.12
CA LEU A 53 -7.46 3.45 -0.68
C LEU A 53 -7.09 4.91 -0.56
N TYR A 54 -5.79 5.20 -0.45
CA TYR A 54 -5.26 6.56 -0.47
C TYR A 54 -4.33 6.78 -1.66
N ASN A 55 -4.51 7.88 -2.38
CA ASN A 55 -3.59 8.29 -3.44
C ASN A 55 -2.46 9.15 -2.86
N SER A 56 -1.31 8.53 -2.67
CA SER A 56 -0.11 9.17 -2.15
C SER A 56 0.64 9.99 -3.21
N SER A 57 0.12 10.09 -4.44
CA SER A 57 0.75 10.79 -5.56
C SER A 57 0.20 12.20 -5.80
N SER A 58 0.90 12.99 -6.61
CA SER A 58 0.49 14.36 -6.94
C SER A 58 -0.49 14.44 -8.12
N ASN A 59 -0.87 13.30 -8.71
CA ASN A 59 -1.74 13.23 -9.87
C ASN A 59 -2.99 12.43 -9.53
N PRO A 60 -4.15 12.74 -10.13
CA PRO A 60 -5.33 11.91 -9.98
C PRO A 60 -5.06 10.50 -10.57
N VAL A 61 -5.61 9.47 -9.92
CA VAL A 61 -5.49 8.07 -10.34
C VAL A 61 -6.87 7.50 -10.61
N SER A 62 -7.09 7.02 -11.83
CA SER A 62 -8.31 6.26 -12.17
C SER A 62 -8.16 4.81 -11.75
N LEU A 63 -9.16 4.30 -11.03
CA LEU A 63 -9.26 2.92 -10.56
C LEU A 63 -10.00 2.01 -11.55
N LEU A 64 -10.47 2.54 -12.68
CA LEU A 64 -11.20 1.75 -13.67
C LEU A 64 -10.34 0.57 -14.16
N GLY A 65 -10.87 -0.64 -13.96
CA GLY A 65 -10.24 -1.92 -14.29
C GLY A 65 -9.22 -2.42 -13.26
N TRP A 66 -9.08 -1.76 -12.10
CA TRP A 66 -8.24 -2.27 -11.01
C TRP A 66 -8.88 -3.50 -10.37
N THR A 67 -8.05 -4.40 -9.88
CA THR A 67 -8.48 -5.64 -9.22
C THR A 67 -8.06 -5.64 -7.75
N VAL A 68 -8.96 -6.05 -6.87
CA VAL A 68 -8.67 -6.29 -5.46
C VAL A 68 -8.97 -7.76 -5.15
N THR A 69 -8.08 -8.44 -4.44
CA THR A 69 -8.19 -9.88 -4.15
C THR A 69 -7.67 -10.24 -2.76
N ASP A 70 -8.18 -11.34 -2.21
CA ASP A 70 -7.69 -11.95 -0.97
C ASP A 70 -6.39 -12.77 -1.15
N GLY A 71 -5.82 -12.75 -2.36
CA GLY A 71 -4.64 -13.56 -2.72
C GLY A 71 -4.97 -15.02 -2.99
N LYS A 72 -6.25 -15.41 -2.99
CA LYS A 72 -6.74 -16.75 -3.36
C LYS A 72 -7.66 -16.65 -4.58
N ARG A 73 -8.91 -17.13 -4.45
CA ARG A 73 -9.89 -17.17 -5.53
C ARG A 73 -10.87 -15.99 -5.49
N ASP A 74 -10.92 -15.28 -4.37
CA ASP A 74 -11.90 -14.24 -4.13
C ASP A 74 -11.32 -12.89 -4.57
N MET A 75 -12.06 -12.20 -5.43
CA MET A 75 -11.64 -10.94 -6.01
C MET A 75 -12.82 -10.16 -6.57
N PHE A 76 -12.61 -8.87 -6.77
CA PHE A 76 -13.50 -8.01 -7.54
C PHE A 76 -12.70 -7.05 -8.42
N ILE A 77 -13.36 -6.55 -9.46
CA ILE A 77 -12.83 -5.53 -10.36
C ILE A 77 -13.62 -4.25 -10.14
N ILE A 78 -12.94 -3.13 -10.04
CA ILE A 78 -13.57 -1.80 -10.04
C ILE A 78 -13.91 -1.47 -11.49
N ASP A 79 -15.18 -1.62 -11.86
CA ASP A 79 -15.69 -1.42 -13.22
C ASP A 79 -16.38 -0.07 -13.43
N GLU A 80 -16.32 0.80 -12.40
CA GLU A 80 -16.79 2.18 -12.44
C GLU A 80 -15.64 3.17 -12.65
N ASP A 81 -15.96 4.35 -13.21
CA ASP A 81 -14.98 5.43 -13.42
C ASP A 81 -14.72 6.22 -12.14
N ILE A 82 -14.07 5.56 -11.18
CA ILE A 82 -13.68 6.13 -9.90
C ILE A 82 -12.27 6.71 -10.04
N VAL A 83 -12.11 7.97 -9.65
CA VAL A 83 -10.84 8.67 -9.67
C VAL A 83 -10.50 9.14 -8.27
N ILE A 84 -9.36 8.68 -7.74
CA ILE A 84 -8.82 9.21 -6.49
C ILE A 84 -8.04 10.50 -6.81
N PRO A 85 -8.44 11.68 -6.31
CA PRO A 85 -7.65 12.90 -6.48
C PRO A 85 -6.31 12.79 -5.72
N PRO A 86 -5.32 13.67 -6.02
CA PRO A 86 -4.10 13.75 -5.22
C PRO A 86 -4.41 13.92 -3.74
N ASP A 87 -3.71 13.15 -2.89
CA ASP A 87 -3.91 13.14 -1.45
C ASP A 87 -5.38 12.84 -1.03
N GLY A 88 -6.13 12.16 -1.91
CA GLY A 88 -7.53 11.78 -1.70
C GLY A 88 -7.73 10.31 -1.31
N TYR A 89 -8.97 9.99 -0.95
CA TYR A 89 -9.40 8.70 -0.43
C TYR A 89 -10.54 8.13 -1.28
N VAL A 90 -10.63 6.80 -1.33
CA VAL A 90 -11.77 6.06 -1.89
C VAL A 90 -12.09 4.89 -0.96
N VAL A 91 -13.35 4.74 -0.60
CA VAL A 91 -13.86 3.67 0.27
C VAL A 91 -14.59 2.63 -0.59
N LEU A 92 -14.05 1.41 -0.60
CA LEU A 92 -14.64 0.22 -1.21
C LEU A 92 -15.33 -0.56 -0.08
N ALA A 93 -16.62 -0.89 -0.19
CA ALA A 93 -17.33 -1.58 0.90
C ALA A 93 -18.29 -2.66 0.40
N ARG A 94 -18.72 -3.55 1.30
CA ARG A 94 -19.67 -4.63 0.97
C ARG A 94 -21.13 -4.19 0.85
N CYS A 95 -21.44 -3.00 1.36
CA CYS A 95 -22.77 -2.41 1.30
C CYS A 95 -22.65 -0.89 1.23
N SER A 96 -23.23 -0.29 0.20
CA SER A 96 -23.22 1.15 -0.07
C SER A 96 -24.37 1.91 0.61
N ASP A 97 -25.38 1.20 1.14
CA ASP A 97 -26.48 1.83 1.86
C ASP A 97 -26.02 2.25 3.28
N PRO A 98 -25.88 3.56 3.56
CA PRO A 98 -25.37 4.04 4.84
C PRO A 98 -26.28 3.64 6.02
N LEU A 99 -27.56 3.35 5.78
CA LEU A 99 -28.49 2.91 6.82
C LEU A 99 -28.30 1.43 7.21
N ARG A 100 -27.44 0.70 6.50
CA ARG A 100 -27.25 -0.75 6.65
C ARG A 100 -25.79 -1.15 6.84
N ASN A 101 -24.85 -0.27 6.52
CA ASN A 101 -23.41 -0.53 6.58
C ASN A 101 -22.72 0.10 7.80
N GLY A 102 -23.48 0.67 8.74
CA GLY A 102 -22.95 1.34 9.93
C GLY A 102 -22.64 2.82 9.73
N GLY A 103 -23.20 3.46 8.70
CA GLY A 103 -23.07 4.90 8.45
C GLY A 103 -21.86 5.31 7.60
N VAL A 104 -21.24 4.37 6.88
CA VAL A 104 -20.08 4.63 6.01
C VAL A 104 -20.54 5.24 4.68
N HIS A 105 -19.87 6.31 4.24
CA HIS A 105 -19.97 6.78 2.85
C HIS A 105 -19.08 5.92 1.96
N VAL A 106 -19.67 5.31 0.93
CA VAL A 106 -19.01 4.31 0.10
C VAL A 106 -18.95 4.81 -1.33
N ASP A 107 -17.77 4.74 -1.93
CA ASP A 107 -17.52 5.15 -3.32
C ASP A 107 -17.71 3.99 -4.30
N PHE A 108 -17.51 2.74 -3.84
CA PHE A 108 -17.74 1.53 -4.63
C PHE A 108 -18.27 0.38 -3.77
N GLU A 109 -19.40 -0.21 -4.15
CA GLU A 109 -19.88 -1.44 -3.53
C GLU A 109 -19.23 -2.67 -4.20
N TYR A 110 -18.46 -3.45 -3.45
CA TYR A 110 -17.89 -4.70 -3.94
C TYR A 110 -18.65 -5.94 -3.46
N SER A 111 -18.54 -7.01 -4.22
CA SER A 111 -19.02 -8.34 -3.85
C SER A 111 -17.99 -9.41 -4.26
N GLY A 112 -18.16 -10.66 -3.81
CA GLY A 112 -17.27 -11.76 -4.18
C GLY A 112 -15.97 -11.85 -3.38
N MET A 113 -15.80 -11.01 -2.35
CA MET A 113 -14.69 -11.05 -1.41
C MET A 113 -15.19 -10.71 0.01
N TYR A 114 -14.53 -11.23 1.04
CA TYR A 114 -14.78 -10.97 2.46
C TYR A 114 -13.44 -10.84 3.20
N LEU A 115 -13.41 -10.20 4.37
CA LEU A 115 -12.20 -9.97 5.14
C LEU A 115 -12.20 -10.88 6.38
N ALA A 116 -11.48 -11.99 6.34
CA ALA A 116 -11.55 -12.95 7.44
C ALA A 116 -11.00 -12.40 8.77
N ASN A 117 -11.84 -12.39 9.83
CA ASN A 117 -11.47 -11.99 11.19
C ASN A 117 -10.29 -12.76 11.81
N GLY A 118 -9.92 -13.93 11.27
CA GLY A 118 -8.77 -14.72 11.72
C GLY A 118 -7.44 -14.40 11.01
N GLY A 119 -7.48 -13.55 9.97
CA GLY A 119 -6.34 -13.23 9.12
C GLY A 119 -6.58 -13.58 7.66
N ASP A 120 -6.13 -12.70 6.78
CA ASP A 120 -6.26 -12.83 5.34
C ASP A 120 -5.21 -12.00 4.60
N ALA A 121 -5.38 -11.84 3.29
CA ALA A 121 -4.66 -10.84 2.52
C ALA A 121 -5.60 -9.87 1.79
N ILE A 122 -5.08 -8.72 1.40
CA ILE A 122 -5.67 -7.80 0.44
C ILE A 122 -4.54 -7.41 -0.51
N LEU A 123 -4.69 -7.70 -1.79
CA LEU A 123 -3.75 -7.31 -2.84
C LEU A 123 -4.46 -6.46 -3.86
N ILE A 124 -3.81 -5.37 -4.28
CA ILE A 124 -4.36 -4.43 -5.25
C ILE A 124 -3.49 -4.45 -6.49
N PHE A 125 -4.12 -4.66 -7.63
CA PHE A 125 -3.51 -4.63 -8.95
C PHE A 125 -4.14 -3.51 -9.76
N ASP A 126 -3.31 -2.75 -10.48
CA ASP A 126 -3.82 -1.85 -11.49
C ASP A 126 -4.39 -2.61 -12.70
N LYS A 127 -5.02 -1.88 -13.62
CA LYS A 127 -5.60 -2.44 -14.85
C LYS A 127 -4.60 -3.15 -15.78
N MET A 128 -3.30 -2.95 -15.59
CA MET A 128 -2.24 -3.62 -16.36
C MET A 128 -1.71 -4.87 -15.64
N GLY A 129 -2.21 -5.16 -14.43
CA GLY A 129 -1.80 -6.28 -13.60
C GLY A 129 -0.55 -6.01 -12.77
N ALA A 130 -0.10 -4.76 -12.64
CA ALA A 130 0.98 -4.42 -11.72
C ALA A 130 0.45 -4.29 -10.29
N VAL A 131 1.16 -4.90 -9.33
CA VAL A 131 0.86 -4.80 -7.90
C VAL A 131 1.12 -3.37 -7.45
N GLN A 132 0.11 -2.74 -6.84
CA GLN A 132 0.19 -1.39 -6.28
C GLN A 132 0.46 -1.43 -4.78
N ASP A 133 -0.24 -2.30 -4.07
CA ASP A 133 -0.02 -2.53 -2.64
C ASP A 133 -0.56 -3.91 -2.20
N ALA A 134 -0.09 -4.38 -1.05
CA ALA A 134 -0.56 -5.60 -0.42
C ALA A 134 -0.51 -5.52 1.10
N LEU A 135 -1.59 -5.95 1.75
CA LEU A 135 -1.68 -6.15 3.19
C LEU A 135 -1.89 -7.64 3.48
N PHE A 136 -1.01 -8.25 4.28
CA PHE A 136 -1.20 -9.59 4.82
C PHE A 136 -1.38 -9.47 6.33
N TYR A 137 -2.58 -9.72 6.84
CA TYR A 137 -2.90 -9.47 8.24
C TYR A 137 -3.26 -10.78 8.96
N SER A 138 -2.76 -10.92 10.18
CA SER A 138 -3.14 -11.98 11.14
C SER A 138 -2.54 -11.64 12.50
N GLU A 139 -3.00 -12.30 13.57
CA GLU A 139 -2.41 -12.12 14.90
C GLU A 139 -0.92 -12.50 14.92
N GLU A 140 -0.52 -13.56 14.20
CA GLU A 140 0.88 -14.01 14.11
C GLU A 140 1.79 -12.98 13.41
N ARG A 141 1.20 -12.08 12.61
CA ARG A 141 1.90 -10.98 11.94
C ARG A 141 1.90 -9.69 12.78
N GLY A 142 1.41 -9.75 14.01
CA GLY A 142 1.30 -8.60 14.91
C GLY A 142 0.18 -7.65 14.53
N PHE A 143 -0.86 -8.15 13.85
CA PHE A 143 -2.06 -7.39 13.48
C PHE A 143 -3.25 -7.94 14.25
N THR A 144 -3.53 -7.33 15.40
CA THR A 144 -4.64 -7.73 16.27
C THR A 144 -5.92 -7.06 15.79
N ILE A 145 -6.92 -7.81 15.36
CA ILE A 145 -8.17 -7.28 14.80
C ILE A 145 -9.17 -6.99 15.94
N PRO A 146 -9.45 -5.72 16.28
CA PRO A 146 -10.43 -5.35 17.29
C PRO A 146 -11.84 -5.55 16.74
N CYS A 147 -12.79 -5.75 17.65
CA CYS A 147 -14.21 -5.60 17.33
C CYS A 147 -14.56 -4.12 17.29
N GLY A 148 -15.27 -3.69 16.24
CA GLY A 148 -15.80 -2.34 16.11
C GLY A 148 -14.75 -1.25 15.87
N ALA A 149 -13.57 -1.61 15.37
CA ALA A 149 -12.56 -0.63 14.98
C ALA A 149 -11.80 -1.05 13.72
N SER A 150 -11.64 -0.11 12.81
CA SER A 150 -10.76 -0.27 11.66
C SER A 150 -9.30 -0.29 12.09
N HIS A 151 -8.44 -0.73 11.20
CA HIS A 151 -7.00 -0.58 11.27
C HIS A 151 -6.58 0.51 10.30
N GLU A 152 -5.75 1.44 10.76
CA GLU A 152 -5.25 2.59 10.00
C GLU A 152 -3.74 2.47 9.80
N VAL A 153 -3.26 2.82 8.61
CA VAL A 153 -1.84 3.04 8.35
C VAL A 153 -1.37 4.33 9.04
N LYS A 154 -0.21 4.29 9.69
CA LYS A 154 0.39 5.46 10.39
C LYS A 154 1.10 6.41 9.44
N ASP A 155 1.71 5.86 8.39
CA ASP A 155 2.45 6.61 7.38
C ASP A 155 2.25 5.94 6.00
N PRO A 156 1.41 6.50 5.12
CA PRO A 156 1.11 5.93 3.81
C PRO A 156 2.28 6.03 2.82
N PHE A 157 3.40 6.63 3.20
CA PHE A 157 4.63 6.72 2.41
C PHE A 157 5.69 5.70 2.87
N LYS A 158 5.27 4.66 3.59
CA LYS A 158 6.14 3.57 4.06
C LYS A 158 5.61 2.23 3.60
N THR A 159 6.48 1.22 3.63
CA THR A 159 6.11 -0.15 3.28
C THR A 159 4.97 -0.65 4.16
N ASN A 160 4.00 -1.31 3.53
CA ASN A 160 2.79 -1.81 4.18
C ASN A 160 3.07 -3.05 5.05
N THR A 161 3.83 -2.86 6.13
CA THR A 161 4.22 -3.91 7.09
C THR A 161 3.35 -3.84 8.35
N PRO A 162 2.44 -4.81 8.58
CA PRO A 162 1.49 -4.84 9.70
C PRO A 162 2.04 -4.43 11.06
N SER A 163 3.11 -5.10 11.51
CA SER A 163 3.58 -5.08 12.91
C SER A 163 4.08 -3.73 13.43
N SER A 164 4.30 -2.74 12.56
CA SER A 164 4.75 -1.40 12.98
C SER A 164 3.98 -0.25 12.35
N GLN A 165 3.41 -0.46 11.15
CA GLN A 165 2.76 0.60 10.40
C GLN A 165 1.26 0.71 10.63
N TRP A 166 0.62 -0.27 11.28
CA TRP A 166 -0.82 -0.25 11.51
C TRP A 166 -1.16 -0.03 12.98
N ALA A 167 -2.32 0.57 13.23
CA ALA A 167 -2.93 0.65 14.55
C ALA A 167 -4.46 0.74 14.45
N PRO A 168 -5.21 0.24 15.44
CA PRO A 168 -6.65 0.45 15.53
C PRO A 168 -7.01 1.94 15.51
N SER A 169 -8.04 2.32 14.77
CA SER A 169 -8.56 3.69 14.82
C SER A 169 -9.04 4.07 16.21
N THR A 170 -9.05 5.38 16.49
CA THR A 170 -9.55 5.95 17.75
C THR A 170 -10.68 6.95 17.55
N SER A 171 -11.07 7.20 16.29
CA SER A 171 -12.09 8.18 15.93
C SER A 171 -13.43 7.47 15.76
N VAL A 172 -14.50 7.96 16.40
CA VAL A 172 -15.84 7.41 16.20
C VAL A 172 -16.40 7.86 14.84
N PHE A 173 -17.00 6.93 14.09
CA PHE A 173 -17.78 7.25 12.89
C PHE A 173 -19.16 6.58 12.94
N GLY A 174 -20.06 7.04 12.08
CA GLY A 174 -21.34 6.39 11.80
C GLY A 174 -22.13 6.00 13.06
N ASP A 175 -22.48 4.72 13.15
CA ASP A 175 -23.33 4.17 14.21
C ASP A 175 -22.57 3.77 15.50
N GLY A 176 -21.26 4.03 15.59
CA GLY A 176 -20.50 3.89 16.84
C GLY A 176 -19.19 3.10 16.75
N ASP A 177 -18.89 2.49 15.60
CA ASP A 177 -17.57 1.89 15.35
C ASP A 177 -16.48 2.98 15.25
N LEU A 178 -15.21 2.55 15.33
CA LEU A 178 -14.04 3.43 15.22
C LEU A 178 -13.39 3.32 13.84
N GLY A 179 -13.07 4.44 13.23
CA GLY A 179 -12.53 4.56 11.88
C GLY A 179 -12.57 5.99 11.34
N THR A 180 -11.87 6.21 10.23
CA THR A 180 -11.78 7.49 9.53
C THR A 180 -12.16 7.42 8.05
N PRO A 181 -13.19 6.65 7.64
CA PRO A 181 -13.50 6.44 6.23
C PRO A 181 -13.75 7.77 5.48
N GLY A 182 -13.06 7.94 4.37
CA GLY A 182 -13.03 9.11 3.50
C GLY A 182 -12.17 10.27 4.02
N THR A 183 -11.40 10.08 5.10
CA THR A 183 -10.69 11.17 5.78
C THR A 183 -9.29 10.77 6.27
N CYS A 184 -8.56 11.71 6.86
CA CYS A 184 -7.22 11.45 7.36
C CYS A 184 -7.22 10.56 8.61
N ASN A 185 -6.43 9.49 8.58
CA ASN A 185 -6.22 8.56 9.71
C ASN A 185 -5.91 9.27 11.02
N SER A 186 -6.47 8.74 12.11
CA SER A 186 -6.25 9.16 13.50
C SER A 186 -4.77 9.14 13.90
N TRP A 187 -3.99 8.23 13.31
CA TRP A 187 -2.55 8.09 13.59
C TRP A 187 -1.63 8.82 12.62
N TYR A 188 -2.15 9.39 11.54
CA TYR A 188 -1.30 10.05 10.56
C TYR A 188 -0.73 11.35 11.13
N VAL A 189 0.59 11.40 11.23
CA VAL A 189 1.34 12.62 11.55
C VAL A 189 2.10 13.03 10.30
N PRO A 190 1.73 14.14 9.64
CA PRO A 190 2.46 14.56 8.45
C PRO A 190 3.93 14.78 8.82
N PRO A 191 4.88 14.26 8.02
CA PRO A 191 6.28 14.55 8.24
C PRO A 191 6.47 16.06 8.21
N ASN A 192 7.39 16.57 9.04
CA ASN A 192 7.80 17.97 9.01
C ASN A 192 8.02 18.39 7.53
N PRO A 193 7.57 19.56 7.05
CA PRO A 193 7.63 19.93 5.62
C PRO A 193 8.97 19.69 4.90
N VAL A 194 10.08 19.56 5.64
CA VAL A 194 11.44 19.28 5.15
C VAL A 194 11.71 17.77 4.92
N GLN A 195 10.84 16.87 5.38
CA GLN A 195 11.01 15.41 5.37
C GLN A 195 10.06 14.67 4.43
N ARG A 196 9.21 15.36 3.64
CA ARG A 196 8.44 14.69 2.60
C ARG A 196 9.42 14.21 1.52
N PRO A 197 9.66 12.90 1.34
CA PRO A 197 10.59 12.45 0.31
C PRO A 197 10.08 12.92 -1.07
N PRO A 198 10.98 13.32 -1.99
CA PRO A 198 10.59 13.57 -3.37
C PRO A 198 10.02 12.28 -3.99
N ARG A 199 8.81 12.36 -4.57
CA ARG A 199 8.07 11.21 -5.14
C ARG A 199 8.74 10.72 -6.44
N GLY A 200 8.97 9.40 -6.58
CA GLY A 200 9.34 8.73 -7.85
C GLY A 200 8.91 7.26 -7.84
N ALA A 201 8.43 6.72 -9.00
CA ALA A 201 8.55 5.36 -9.65
C ALA A 201 8.22 3.98 -8.93
N LEU A 202 8.51 2.73 -9.43
CA LEU A 202 9.25 1.53 -8.81
C LEU A 202 9.38 0.36 -9.77
N PHE A 203 10.59 -0.23 -9.85
CA PHE A 203 10.81 -1.59 -10.36
C PHE A 203 11.48 -2.52 -9.33
N PHE A 204 11.02 -3.77 -9.30
CA PHE A 204 11.45 -4.85 -8.40
C PHE A 204 12.91 -5.27 -8.56
N LEU A 205 13.63 -5.47 -7.45
CA LEU A 205 14.80 -6.34 -7.39
C LEU A 205 14.36 -7.79 -7.11
N PHE A 206 14.22 -8.60 -8.16
CA PHE A 206 14.39 -10.05 -7.99
C PHE A 206 15.85 -10.31 -7.61
N LYS A 207 16.09 -10.56 -6.33
CA LYS A 207 17.33 -11.15 -5.86
C LYS A 207 17.51 -12.45 -6.65
N LYS A 208 18.58 -12.55 -7.45
CA LYS A 208 18.94 -13.75 -8.22
C LYS A 208 18.67 -15.00 -7.40
N GLY A 209 17.68 -15.76 -7.83
CA GLY A 209 17.22 -16.97 -7.19
C GLY A 209 15.99 -17.46 -7.93
N ILE A 210 16.21 -18.04 -9.10
CA ILE A 210 15.23 -18.90 -9.77
C ILE A 210 14.87 -19.97 -8.75
N LEU A 211 13.69 -19.90 -8.13
CA LEU A 211 13.08 -21.08 -7.55
C LEU A 211 12.38 -21.80 -8.70
N PRO A 212 12.72 -23.08 -8.97
CA PRO A 212 11.99 -23.85 -9.96
C PRO A 212 10.54 -23.97 -9.50
N VAL A 213 9.63 -23.66 -10.42
CA VAL A 213 8.25 -24.09 -10.37
C VAL A 213 8.23 -25.60 -10.53
N ASP A 214 8.36 -26.32 -9.42
CA ASP A 214 7.95 -27.72 -9.30
C ASP A 214 7.65 -28.02 -7.83
N GLY A 215 6.39 -28.42 -7.56
CA GLY A 215 6.04 -29.17 -6.37
C GLY A 215 5.26 -28.43 -5.29
N PHE A 216 3.99 -28.13 -5.54
CA PHE A 216 2.94 -28.18 -4.52
C PHE A 216 1.65 -28.74 -5.12
N LEU A 217 1.70 -30.04 -5.42
CA LEU A 217 0.56 -30.95 -5.39
C LEU A 217 1.04 -32.24 -4.77
N GLU A 218 0.94 -32.34 -3.44
CA GLU A 218 0.48 -33.52 -2.71
C GLU A 218 -0.33 -33.04 -1.49
#